data_AF-A0A7C9U1X9-F1
#
_entry.id   AF-A0A7C9U1X9-F1
#
_cell.length_a   1.000
_cell.length_b   1.000
_cell.length_c   1.000
_cell.angle_alpha   90.00
_cell.angle_beta   90.00
_cell.angle_gamma   90.00
#
_symmetry.space_group_name_H-M   'P 1'
#
loop_
_entity.id
_entity.type
_entity.pdbx_description
1 polymer ?
#
loop_
_entity_poly.entity_id
_entity_poly.type
_entity_poly.pdbx_seq_one_letter_code
_entity_poly.pdbx_strand_id
1 'polypeptide(L)' 'MALYMVQPMSSGTLPKKTYYRKQTSTHVSHDESGRFTQDAKSNYATFNHIPESKVVPGKFMSGQGKPSGSGTFEI' A
#
# COMPACT_ATOMS: atom_id res chain seq x y z
N MET A 1 -7.05 7.70 -18.09
CA MET A 1 -6.39 8.04 -16.81
C MET A 1 -5.61 6.83 -16.34
N ALA A 2 -4.42 7.01 -15.74
CA ALA A 2 -3.70 5.89 -15.13
C ALA A 2 -4.44 5.43 -13.87
N LEU A 3 -4.56 4.11 -13.71
CA LEU A 3 -5.18 3.50 -12.53
C LEU A 3 -4.08 3.05 -11.55
N TYR A 4 -4.43 3.03 -10.27
CA TYR A 4 -3.51 2.73 -9.18
C TYR A 4 -4.09 1.68 -8.24
N MET A 5 -3.19 0.87 -7.69
CA MET A 5 -3.41 0.07 -6.50
C MET A 5 -3.16 0.96 -5.30
N VAL A 6 -4.06 0.92 -4.32
CA VAL A 6 -3.95 1.74 -3.12
C VAL A 6 -4.25 0.84 -1.92
N GLN A 7 -3.39 0.90 -0.91
CA GLN A 7 -3.65 0.22 0.35
C GLN A 7 -3.01 0.97 1.51
N PRO A 8 -3.78 1.28 2.56
CA PRO A 8 -3.20 1.86 3.74
C PRO A 8 -2.57 0.81 4.66
N MET A 9 -1.48 1.20 5.30
CA MET A 9 -0.77 0.44 6.34
C MET A 9 -0.84 1.21 7.66
N SER A 10 -0.99 0.46 8.74
CA SER A 10 -1.04 1.01 10.10
C SER A 10 -0.41 0.03 11.09
N SER A 11 0.04 0.50 12.26
CA SER A 11 0.56 -0.36 13.31
C SER A 11 0.32 0.25 14.68
N GLY A 12 -0.72 -0.19 15.39
CA GLY A 12 -1.00 0.23 16.77
C GLY A 12 -1.06 1.75 16.92
N THR A 13 -0.05 2.33 17.57
CA THR A 13 0.09 3.76 17.85
C THR A 13 0.73 4.57 16.71
N LEU A 14 1.25 3.92 15.66
CA LEU A 14 1.93 4.60 14.55
C LEU A 14 0.93 5.21 13.56
N PRO A 15 1.29 6.33 12.92
CA PRO A 15 0.43 6.98 11.95
C PRO A 15 0.16 6.07 10.76
N LYS A 16 -1.08 6.10 10.28
CA LYS A 16 -1.51 5.39 9.07
C LYS A 16 -0.84 6.02 7.86
N LYS A 17 -0.26 5.19 6.99
CA LYS A 17 0.32 5.61 5.71
C LYS A 17 -0.41 4.93 4.56
N THR A 18 -0.66 5.66 3.49
CA THR A 18 -1.34 5.11 2.31
C THR A 18 -0.32 4.81 1.23
N TYR A 19 -0.13 3.55 0.89
CA TYR A 19 0.75 3.16 -0.20
C TYR A 19 -0.01 3.07 -1.50
N TYR A 20 0.64 3.44 -2.60
CA TYR A 20 0.07 3.29 -3.92
C TYR A 20 1.13 2.91 -4.96
N ARG A 21 0.69 2.16 -5.97
CA ARG A 21 1.51 1.78 -7.13
C ARG A 21 0.68 1.80 -8.39
N LYS A 22 1.27 2.20 -9.52
CA LYS A 22 0.58 2.21 -10.81
C LYS A 22 0.16 0.78 -11.20
N GLN A 23 -1.05 0.63 -11.71
CA GLN A 23 -1.53 -0.64 -12.23
C GLN A 23 -0.90 -0.95 -13.58
N THR A 24 -0.44 -2.18 -13.71
CA THR A 24 0.10 -2.69 -14.97
C THR A 24 -1.00 -3.25 -15.87
N SER A 25 -2.11 -3.71 -15.29
CA SER A 25 -3.27 -4.27 -16.00
C SER A 25 -4.61 -3.74 -15.48
N THR A 26 -5.63 -3.78 -16.35
CA THR A 26 -7.02 -3.40 -16.02
C THR A 26 -7.59 -4.24 -14.87
N HIS A 27 -7.21 -5.52 -14.83
CA HIS A 27 -7.46 -6.42 -13.71
C HIS A 27 -6.13 -6.79 -13.07
N VAL A 28 -5.97 -6.43 -11.80
CA VAL A 28 -4.78 -6.78 -11.02
C VAL A 28 -4.86 -8.27 -10.69
N SER A 29 -3.85 -9.02 -11.13
CA SER A 29 -3.73 -10.44 -10.78
C SER A 29 -3.52 -10.60 -9.28
N HIS A 30 -3.96 -11.72 -8.72
CA HIS A 30 -3.81 -12.00 -7.29
C HIS A 30 -2.33 -11.93 -6.86
N ASP A 31 -1.42 -12.42 -7.70
CA ASP A 31 0.03 -12.34 -7.49
C ASP A 31 0.55 -10.89 -7.37
N GLU A 32 0.11 -9.99 -8.26
CA GLU A 32 0.49 -8.58 -8.23
C GLU A 32 -0.06 -7.88 -6.99
N SER A 33 -1.30 -8.18 -6.60
CA SER A 33 -1.90 -7.63 -5.38
C SER A 33 -1.21 -8.12 -4.10
N GLY A 34 -0.75 -9.38 -4.09
CA GLY A 34 0.02 -9.96 -3.01
C GLY A 34 1.38 -9.29 -2.87
N ARG A 35 2.13 -9.16 -3.98
CA ARG A 35 3.41 -8.45 -4.02
C ARG A 35 3.26 -7.01 -3.57
N PHE A 36 2.26 -6.29 -4.08
CA PHE A 36 2.00 -4.92 -3.66
C PHE A 36 1.75 -4.80 -2.14
N THR A 37 0.95 -5.70 -1.57
CA THR A 37 0.68 -5.72 -0.12
C THR A 37 1.97 -5.98 0.66
N GLN A 38 2.82 -6.89 0.18
CA GLN A 38 4.08 -7.23 0.81
C GLN A 38 5.10 -6.09 0.72
N ASP A 39 5.25 -5.46 -0.44
CA ASP A 39 6.11 -4.28 -0.65
C ASP A 39 5.67 -3.12 0.27
N ALA A 40 4.37 -2.86 0.35
CA ALA A 40 3.83 -1.81 1.21
C ALA A 40 4.04 -2.11 2.70
N LYS A 41 3.90 -3.38 3.13
CA LYS A 41 4.23 -3.80 4.50
C LYS A 41 5.70 -3.61 4.80
N SER A 42 6.58 -4.05 3.91
CA SER A 42 8.03 -3.98 4.11
C SER A 42 8.51 -2.54 4.17
N ASN A 43 7.98 -1.67 3.31
CA ASN A 43 8.28 -0.24 3.34
C ASN A 43 7.81 0.41 4.64
N TYR A 44 6.58 0.12 5.09
CA TYR A 44 6.06 0.66 6.35
C TYR A 44 6.85 0.16 7.56
N ALA A 45 7.20 -1.13 7.58
CA ALA A 45 8.01 -1.76 8.62
C ALA A 45 9.39 -1.11 8.71
N THR A 46 10.08 -0.98 7.56
CA THR A 46 11.40 -0.35 7.46
C THR A 46 11.34 1.11 7.88
N PHE A 47 10.37 1.88 7.39
CA PHE A 47 10.25 3.30 7.73
C PHE A 47 10.04 3.53 9.23
N ASN A 48 9.24 2.68 9.88
CA ASN A 48 8.92 2.84 11.30
C ASN A 48 9.82 1.99 12.22
N HIS A 49 10.83 1.29 11.68
CA HIS A 49 11.70 0.37 12.42
C HIS A 49 10.93 -0.66 13.26
N ILE A 50 9.86 -1.22 12.69
CA ILE A 50 9.04 -2.26 13.33
C ILE A 50 9.09 -3.56 12.52
N PRO A 51 8.81 -4.72 13.13
CA PRO A 51 8.66 -5.95 12.36
C PRO A 51 7.39 -5.93 11.50
N GLU A 52 7.46 -6.54 10.31
CA GLU A 52 6.34 -6.63 9.36
C GLU A 52 5.08 -7.29 9.97
N SER A 53 5.26 -8.16 10.97
CA SER A 53 4.17 -8.80 11.71
C SER A 53 3.32 -7.82 12.54
N LYS A 54 3.84 -6.63 12.85
CA LYS A 54 3.09 -5.55 13.53
C LYS A 54 2.34 -4.66 12.54
N VAL A 55 2.65 -4.76 11.25
CA VAL A 55 1.98 -3.98 10.21
C VAL A 55 0.63 -4.62 9.88
N VAL A 56 -0.42 -3.87 10.15
CA VAL A 56 -1.80 -4.23 9.82
C VAL A 56 -2.17 -3.61 8.47
N PRO A 57 -2.31 -4.44 7.42
CA PRO A 57 -2.76 -3.97 6.13
C PRO A 57 -4.25 -3.63 6.19
N GLY A 58 -4.62 -2.46 5.67
CA GLY A 58 -6.01 -2.07 5.48
C GLY A 58 -6.59 -2.63 4.19
N LYS A 59 -7.74 -2.09 3.80
CA LYS A 59 -8.44 -2.48 2.57
C LYS A 59 -7.61 -2.18 1.33
N PHE A 60 -7.30 -3.22 0.57
CA PHE A 60 -6.74 -3.09 -0.77
C PHE A 60 -7.82 -2.58 -1.74
N MET A 61 -7.46 -1.60 -2.56
CA MET A 61 -8.31 -1.05 -3.61
C MET A 61 -7.55 -0.99 -4.92
N SER A 62 -8.17 -1.48 -5.99
CA SER A 62 -7.68 -1.39 -7.37
C SER A 62 -8.55 -0.42 -8.19
N GLY A 63 -8.11 -0.06 -9.41
CA GLY A 63 -8.82 0.87 -10.27
C GLY A 63 -8.96 2.29 -9.72
N GLN A 64 -8.10 2.70 -8.78
CA GLN A 64 -8.23 4.01 -8.13
C GLN A 64 -7.49 5.09 -8.92
N GLY A 65 -7.94 6.34 -8.80
CA GLY A 65 -7.14 7.49 -9.21
C GLY A 65 -5.88 7.63 -8.34
N LYS A 66 -4.90 8.43 -8.78
CA LYS A 66 -3.70 8.71 -7.98
C LYS A 66 -4.15 9.33 -6.64
N PRO A 67 -3.88 8.69 -5.49
CA PRO A 67 -4.31 9.24 -4.22
C PRO A 67 -3.53 10.54 -3.92
N SER A 68 -4.24 11.53 -3.39
CA SER A 68 -3.68 12.84 -3.03
C SER A 68 -3.91 13.07 -1.53
N GLY A 69 -2.83 13.16 -0.75
CA GLY A 69 -2.92 13.48 0.67
C GLY A 69 -1.56 13.48 1.37
N SER A 70 -1.46 14.16 2.51
CA SER A 70 -0.31 14.03 3.40
C SER A 70 -0.29 12.61 3.97
N GLY A 71 0.80 11.87 3.71
CA GLY A 71 0.94 10.48 4.12
C GLY A 71 0.64 9.43 3.03
N THR A 72 0.52 9.84 1.77
CA THR A 72 0.55 8.90 0.63
C THR A 72 1.97 8.68 0.10
N PHE A 73 2.37 7.42 -0.10
CA PHE A 73 3.71 7.03 -0.55
C PHE A 73 3.61 6.12 -1.79
N GLU A 74 4.42 6.42 -2.79
CA GLU A 74 4.54 5.59 -4.00
C GLU A 74 5.57 4.48 -3.77
N ILE A 75 5.26 3.26 -4.23
CA ILE A 75 6.14 2.08 -4.19
C ILE A 75 6.10 1.31 -5.51
#